data_AF-A0A9E4EDM2-F1
#
_entry.id   AF-A0A9E4EDM2-F1
#
_cell.length_a   1.000
_cell.length_b   1.000
_cell.length_c   1.000
_cell.angle_alpha   90.00
_cell.angle_beta   90.00
_cell.angle_gamma   90.00
#
_symmetry.space_group_name_H-M   'P 1'
#
loop_
_entity.id
_entity.type
_entity.pdbx_description
1 polymer ?
#
loop_
_entity_poly.entity_id
_entity_poly.type
_entity_poly.pdbx_seq_one_letter_code
_entity_poly.pdbx_strand_id
1 'polypeptide(L)'
;MIIAELDLENAEHRELTNSEWRYGDGLVPGEPNGGLVNLMKESPARLADYDISDWEICEDIQAVISEGLCFGWYRITVTLPEEVDGTSIAGSQVWFHTCIDDYGEVWIDGEIDLAFGESGRGAASGFNTPQRVVVTESAEPGAKHVIACLAINGPLARPGGGIFLRFAKLEFEQE
;
A
#
# COMPACT_ATOMS: atom_id res chain seq x y z
N MET A 1 -10.57 -12.22 -15.91
CA MET A 1 -11.52 -12.49 -14.81
C MET A 1 -10.73 -12.61 -13.52
N ILE A 2 -11.23 -12.09 -12.39
CA ILE A 2 -10.63 -12.36 -11.07
C ILE A 2 -10.89 -13.83 -10.73
N ILE A 3 -9.81 -14.58 -10.54
CA ILE A 3 -9.86 -16.02 -10.23
C ILE A 3 -9.67 -16.30 -8.73
N ALA A 4 -9.03 -15.37 -8.01
CA ALA A 4 -8.82 -15.45 -6.57
C ALA A 4 -8.57 -14.05 -5.98
N GLU A 5 -8.76 -13.90 -4.67
CA GLU A 5 -8.51 -12.67 -3.93
C GLU A 5 -7.90 -13.00 -2.56
N LEU A 6 -6.94 -12.21 -2.10
CA LEU A 6 -6.43 -12.22 -0.73
C LEU A 6 -6.71 -10.87 -0.08
N ASP A 7 -7.54 -10.88 0.95
CA ASP A 7 -7.72 -9.75 1.87
C ASP A 7 -6.54 -9.67 2.85
N LEU A 8 -5.71 -8.62 2.75
CA LEU A 8 -4.52 -8.43 3.59
C LEU A 8 -4.87 -7.88 4.99
N GLU A 9 -6.14 -7.66 5.30
CA GLU A 9 -6.65 -7.44 6.67
C GLU A 9 -6.97 -8.74 7.39
N ASN A 10 -7.19 -9.82 6.65
CA ASN A 10 -7.44 -11.14 7.21
C ASN A 10 -6.12 -11.79 7.68
N ALA A 11 -6.09 -12.27 8.93
CA ALA A 11 -4.89 -12.88 9.50
C ALA A 11 -4.47 -14.18 8.80
N GLU A 12 -5.42 -15.01 8.34
CA GLU A 12 -5.13 -16.27 7.64
C GLU A 12 -4.51 -16.00 6.26
N HIS A 13 -4.97 -14.97 5.55
CA HIS A 13 -4.37 -14.55 4.28
C HIS A 13 -2.98 -13.93 4.46
N ARG A 14 -2.77 -13.19 5.56
CA ARG A 14 -1.44 -12.68 5.92
C ARG A 14 -0.48 -13.82 6.27
N GLU A 15 -0.94 -14.84 6.99
CA GLU A 15 -0.17 -16.05 7.25
C GLU A 15 0.18 -16.77 5.95
N LEU A 16 -0.78 -16.96 5.04
CA LEU A 16 -0.58 -17.60 3.74
C LEU A 16 0.46 -16.86 2.88
N THR A 17 0.52 -15.53 2.97
CA THR A 17 1.48 -14.69 2.23
C THR A 17 2.76 -14.40 3.00
N ASN A 18 2.91 -14.96 4.21
CA ASN A 18 4.02 -14.68 5.14
C ASN A 18 4.28 -13.16 5.26
N SER A 19 3.22 -12.41 5.55
CA SER A 19 3.22 -10.95 5.50
C SER A 19 2.69 -10.32 6.78
N GLU A 20 3.15 -9.10 7.07
CA GLU A 20 2.77 -8.33 8.25
C GLU A 20 2.80 -6.84 7.89
N TRP A 21 1.75 -6.11 8.29
CA TRP A 21 1.72 -4.66 8.11
C TRP A 21 2.62 -3.95 9.11
N ARG A 22 3.35 -2.96 8.64
CA ARG A 22 4.17 -2.05 9.43
C ARG A 22 3.73 -0.62 9.20
N TYR A 23 3.73 0.18 10.27
CA TYR A 23 3.38 1.59 10.22
C TYR A 23 4.58 2.49 10.58
N GLY A 24 4.80 3.52 9.76
CA GLY A 24 5.79 4.56 9.99
C GLY A 24 5.14 5.95 9.98
N ASP A 25 5.21 6.66 11.11
CA ASP A 25 4.64 8.00 11.25
C ASP A 25 5.46 9.07 10.51
N GLY A 26 4.79 9.98 9.81
CA GLY A 26 5.41 11.09 9.07
C GLY A 26 5.69 10.80 7.59
N LEU A 27 6.12 11.84 6.87
CA LEU A 27 6.52 11.75 5.46
C LEU A 27 7.87 11.02 5.32
N VAL A 28 8.79 11.24 6.26
CA VAL A 28 10.03 10.48 6.45
C VAL A 28 10.05 9.98 7.90
N PRO A 29 9.68 8.71 8.15
CA PRO A 29 9.59 8.20 9.51
C PRO A 29 10.91 8.25 10.27
N GLY A 30 10.83 8.69 11.53
CA GLY A 30 11.99 8.89 12.41
C GLY A 30 12.64 10.27 12.32
N GLU A 31 12.34 11.07 11.30
CA GLU A 31 12.90 12.42 11.15
C GLU A 31 12.15 13.46 11.98
N PRO A 32 12.82 14.54 12.44
CA PRO A 32 12.17 15.65 13.10
C PRO A 32 11.02 16.22 12.26
N ASN A 33 9.92 16.59 12.92
CA ASN A 33 8.73 17.15 12.26
C ASN A 33 8.18 16.22 11.14
N GLY A 34 8.30 14.90 11.32
CA GLY A 34 7.85 13.89 10.36
C GLY A 34 8.53 13.98 8.99
N GLY A 35 9.71 14.59 8.89
CA GLY A 35 10.43 14.76 7.63
C GLY A 35 9.91 15.87 6.72
N LEU A 36 9.04 16.77 7.21
CA LEU A 36 8.51 17.88 6.43
C LEU A 36 9.57 18.97 6.21
N VAL A 37 10.36 18.79 5.15
CA VAL A 37 11.39 19.73 4.71
C VAL A 37 10.96 20.38 3.40
N ASN A 38 10.96 21.72 3.37
CA ASN A 38 10.61 22.47 2.16
C ASN A 38 11.54 22.10 0.99
N LEU A 39 10.96 21.92 -0.21
CA LEU A 39 11.66 21.56 -1.46
C LEU A 39 12.29 20.15 -1.48
N MET A 40 11.93 19.29 -0.53
CA MET A 40 12.23 17.86 -0.61
C MET A 40 11.66 17.28 -1.92
N LYS A 41 12.45 16.45 -2.60
CA LYS A 41 12.09 15.90 -3.91
C LYS A 41 11.31 14.59 -3.83
N GLU A 42 11.62 13.79 -2.83
CA GLU A 42 11.10 12.43 -2.68
C GLU A 42 11.31 11.95 -1.24
N SER A 43 10.46 11.02 -0.78
CA SER A 43 10.65 10.32 0.50
C SER A 43 11.36 8.99 0.27
N PRO A 44 12.42 8.67 1.06
CA PRO A 44 13.11 7.38 0.95
C PRO A 44 12.23 6.21 1.40
N ALA A 45 11.20 6.47 2.22
CA ALA A 45 10.26 5.45 2.70
C ALA A 45 9.45 4.77 1.59
N ARG A 46 9.51 5.28 0.35
CA ARG A 46 8.97 4.65 -0.85
C ARG A 46 9.79 3.46 -1.35
N LEU A 47 11.11 3.45 -1.12
CA LEU A 47 12.05 2.51 -1.76
C LEU A 47 11.82 1.07 -1.29
N ALA A 48 12.04 0.09 -2.17
CA ALA A 48 11.86 -1.33 -1.84
C ALA A 48 12.74 -1.78 -0.67
N ASP A 49 13.98 -1.31 -0.65
CA ASP A 49 15.01 -1.66 0.33
C ASP A 49 15.07 -0.72 1.54
N TYR A 50 14.09 0.18 1.69
CA TYR A 50 13.99 1.05 2.86
C TYR A 50 13.88 0.22 4.15
N ASP A 51 14.74 0.53 5.12
CA ASP A 51 14.75 -0.17 6.40
C ASP A 51 13.55 0.22 7.25
N ILE A 52 12.74 -0.78 7.59
CA ILE A 52 11.52 -0.64 8.40
C ILE A 52 11.62 -1.39 9.73
N SER A 53 12.82 -1.81 10.16
CA SER A 53 12.99 -2.61 11.39
C SER A 53 12.42 -1.91 12.63
N ASP A 54 12.48 -0.58 12.63
CA ASP A 54 12.05 0.27 13.74
C ASP A 54 10.57 0.67 13.64
N TRP A 55 9.87 0.24 12.57
CA TRP A 55 8.44 0.53 12.39
C TRP A 55 7.59 -0.42 13.23
N GLU A 56 6.52 0.11 13.81
CA GLU A 56 5.60 -0.66 14.62
C GLU A 56 4.77 -1.61 13.77
N ILE A 57 4.37 -2.73 14.35
CA ILE A 57 3.40 -3.65 13.73
C ILE A 57 2.05 -2.95 13.71
N CYS A 58 1.43 -2.90 12.54
CA CYS A 58 0.09 -2.33 12.35
C CYS A 58 -0.93 -3.47 12.35
N GLU A 59 -1.58 -3.68 13.49
CA GLU A 59 -2.58 -4.74 13.67
C GLU A 59 -3.91 -4.45 12.95
N ASP A 60 -4.24 -3.17 12.80
CA ASP A 60 -5.49 -2.70 12.20
C ASP A 60 -5.20 -1.51 11.28
N ILE A 61 -5.22 -1.76 9.97
CA ILE A 61 -4.99 -0.73 8.96
C ILE A 61 -6.16 0.25 8.83
N GLN A 62 -7.34 -0.08 9.39
CA GLN A 62 -8.53 0.79 9.40
C GLN A 62 -8.58 1.71 10.63
N ALA A 63 -7.69 1.49 11.61
CA ALA A 63 -7.59 2.37 12.76
C ALA A 63 -7.19 3.78 12.33
N VAL A 64 -7.99 4.78 12.72
CA VAL A 64 -7.72 6.19 12.41
C VAL A 64 -6.51 6.66 13.22
N ILE A 65 -5.45 7.11 12.54
CA ILE A 65 -4.22 7.60 13.15
C ILE A 65 -4.04 9.10 12.89
N SER A 66 -3.56 9.82 13.91
CA SER A 66 -3.20 11.25 13.85
C SER A 66 -4.37 12.18 13.51
N GLU A 67 -4.10 13.47 13.32
CA GLU A 67 -5.07 14.48 12.91
C GLU A 67 -4.44 15.67 12.15
N GLY A 68 -5.21 16.30 11.26
CA GLY A 68 -4.81 17.54 10.59
C GLY A 68 -3.85 17.32 9.42
N LEU A 69 -2.78 18.12 9.31
CA LEU A 69 -1.73 17.88 8.31
C LEU A 69 -0.82 16.76 8.81
N CYS A 70 -1.07 15.54 8.37
CA CYS A 70 -0.33 14.36 8.77
C CYS A 70 -0.05 13.44 7.59
N PHE A 71 0.99 12.63 7.78
CA PHE A 71 1.49 11.67 6.81
C PHE A 71 1.78 10.38 7.56
N GLY A 72 1.62 9.25 6.91
CA GLY A 72 2.02 7.98 7.48
C GLY A 72 2.12 6.92 6.41
N TRP A 73 3.03 6.00 6.62
CA TRP A 73 3.29 4.91 5.70
C TRP A 73 2.76 3.61 6.26
N TYR A 74 2.06 2.87 5.42
CA TYR A 74 1.73 1.48 5.68
C TYR A 74 2.51 0.63 4.69
N ARG A 75 3.33 -0.27 5.20
CA ARG A 75 4.18 -1.15 4.39
C ARG A 75 3.90 -2.60 4.70
N ILE A 76 3.86 -3.42 3.66
CA ILE A 76 3.76 -4.87 3.76
C ILE A 76 4.65 -5.51 2.69
N THR A 77 5.32 -6.60 3.06
CA THR A 77 6.00 -7.47 2.09
C THR A 77 5.20 -8.74 1.96
N VAL A 78 4.69 -9.03 0.78
CA VAL A 78 3.89 -10.23 0.49
C VAL A 78 4.73 -11.25 -0.26
N THR A 79 4.63 -12.51 0.13
CA THR A 79 5.13 -13.65 -0.64
C THR A 79 3.96 -14.28 -1.38
N LEU A 80 4.03 -14.41 -2.70
CA LEU A 80 2.93 -14.99 -3.48
C LEU A 80 2.80 -16.49 -3.16
N PRO A 81 1.62 -16.98 -2.74
CA PRO A 81 1.43 -18.40 -2.44
C PRO A 81 1.30 -19.22 -3.73
N GLU A 82 1.34 -20.55 -3.62
CA GLU A 82 1.11 -21.45 -4.75
C GLU A 82 -0.35 -21.40 -5.26
N GLU A 83 -1.28 -21.30 -4.31
CA GLU A 83 -2.71 -21.27 -4.55
C GLU A 83 -3.44 -20.42 -3.51
N VAL A 84 -4.64 -19.97 -3.88
CA VAL A 84 -5.60 -19.30 -3.00
C VAL A 84 -6.91 -20.05 -3.12
N ASP A 85 -7.43 -20.56 -2.00
CA ASP A 85 -8.65 -21.37 -1.95
C ASP A 85 -8.69 -22.54 -2.97
N GLY A 86 -7.55 -23.21 -3.16
CA GLY A 86 -7.40 -24.32 -4.12
C GLY A 86 -7.32 -23.91 -5.59
N THR A 87 -7.24 -22.61 -5.89
CA THR A 87 -7.01 -22.07 -7.23
C THR A 87 -5.54 -21.68 -7.38
N SER A 88 -4.84 -22.32 -8.32
CA SER A 88 -3.46 -21.93 -8.63
C SER A 88 -3.42 -20.51 -9.18
N ILE A 89 -2.51 -19.70 -8.64
CA ILE A 89 -2.33 -18.31 -9.07
C ILE A 89 -1.17 -18.16 -10.07
N ALA A 90 -0.39 -19.22 -10.32
CA ALA A 90 0.79 -19.15 -11.17
C ALA A 90 0.45 -18.60 -12.57
N GLY A 91 1.23 -17.62 -13.02
CA GLY A 91 1.05 -16.96 -14.31
C GLY A 91 -0.09 -15.93 -14.37
N SER A 92 -0.90 -15.77 -13.32
CA SER A 92 -1.93 -14.71 -13.26
C SER A 92 -1.32 -13.32 -13.11
N GLN A 93 -2.01 -12.30 -13.59
CA GLN A 93 -1.70 -10.91 -13.24
C GLN A 93 -2.17 -10.64 -11.81
N VAL A 94 -1.32 -10.00 -11.02
CA VAL A 94 -1.61 -9.67 -9.62
C VAL A 94 -1.80 -8.17 -9.49
N TRP A 95 -2.90 -7.77 -8.89
CA TRP A 95 -3.24 -6.38 -8.60
C TRP A 95 -3.31 -6.14 -7.10
N PHE A 96 -2.81 -5.00 -6.65
CA PHE A 96 -3.09 -4.49 -5.31
C PHE A 96 -4.22 -3.47 -5.41
N HIS A 97 -5.30 -3.72 -4.68
CA HIS A 97 -6.49 -2.87 -4.65
C HIS A 97 -6.71 -2.35 -3.23
N THR A 98 -6.78 -1.03 -3.09
CA THR A 98 -6.97 -0.35 -1.81
C THR A 98 -7.80 0.93 -1.98
N CYS A 99 -8.15 1.55 -0.86
CA CYS A 99 -8.57 2.93 -0.80
C CYS A 99 -7.96 3.56 0.46
N ILE A 100 -7.05 4.50 0.26
CA ILE A 100 -6.42 5.26 1.35
C ILE A 100 -7.35 6.43 1.69
N ASP A 101 -7.60 6.66 2.98
CA ASP A 101 -8.45 7.77 3.42
C ASP A 101 -7.81 9.12 3.06
N ASP A 102 -8.64 10.07 2.65
CA ASP A 102 -8.26 11.35 2.07
C ASP A 102 -7.44 11.22 0.78
N TYR A 103 -6.12 11.21 0.87
CA TYR A 103 -5.22 11.10 -0.29
C TYR A 103 -4.14 10.08 -0.01
N GLY A 104 -3.70 9.38 -1.06
CA GLY A 104 -2.58 8.49 -0.90
C GLY A 104 -1.86 8.13 -2.17
N GLU A 105 -0.67 7.56 -1.97
CA GLU A 105 0.16 6.99 -3.01
C GLU A 105 0.36 5.50 -2.72
N VAL A 106 0.46 4.71 -3.77
CA VAL A 106 0.76 3.27 -3.71
C VAL A 106 1.99 3.03 -4.56
N TRP A 107 3.02 2.47 -3.91
CA TRP A 107 4.30 2.13 -4.51
C TRP A 107 4.48 0.60 -4.46
N ILE A 108 4.86 0.02 -5.60
CA ILE A 108 5.16 -1.40 -5.73
C ILE A 108 6.65 -1.53 -6.02
N ASP A 109 7.38 -2.23 -5.15
CA ASP A 109 8.82 -2.46 -5.27
C ASP A 109 9.62 -1.17 -5.50
N GLY A 110 9.17 -0.06 -4.88
CA GLY A 110 9.82 1.25 -4.99
C GLY A 110 9.41 2.09 -6.20
N GLU A 111 8.60 1.53 -7.10
CA GLU A 111 8.10 2.17 -8.32
C GLU A 111 6.64 2.58 -8.16
N ILE A 112 6.23 3.62 -8.89
CA ILE A 112 4.86 4.14 -8.89
C ILE A 112 4.29 4.14 -10.30
N ASP A 113 3.06 3.65 -10.43
CA ASP A 113 2.33 3.73 -11.69
C ASP A 113 1.75 5.15 -11.88
N LEU A 114 2.42 5.92 -12.76
CA LEU A 114 2.04 7.28 -13.15
C LEU A 114 1.21 7.32 -14.44
N ALA A 115 0.57 6.22 -14.85
CA ALA A 115 -0.26 6.20 -16.06
C ALA A 115 -1.23 7.38 -16.09
N PHE A 116 -1.06 8.24 -17.11
CA PHE A 116 -1.86 9.44 -17.29
C PHE A 116 -3.26 9.08 -17.82
N GLY A 117 -4.34 9.60 -17.22
CA GLY A 117 -5.70 9.38 -17.67
C GLY A 117 -6.58 8.68 -16.62
N GLU A 118 -7.30 7.63 -16.99
CA GLU A 118 -8.42 7.04 -16.21
C GLU A 118 -8.06 6.48 -14.82
N SER A 119 -6.80 6.55 -14.39
CA SER A 119 -6.38 6.83 -13.00
C SER A 119 -4.85 6.74 -12.95
N GLY A 120 -4.19 7.70 -12.29
CA GLY A 120 -2.79 7.54 -11.90
C GLY A 120 -2.74 6.49 -10.82
N ARG A 121 -2.79 5.20 -11.22
CA ARG A 121 -3.15 4.06 -10.36
C ARG A 121 -2.37 4.05 -9.04
N GLY A 122 -1.08 4.43 -9.06
CA GLY A 122 -0.27 4.58 -7.86
C GLY A 122 -0.25 6.01 -7.28
N ALA A 123 -0.47 7.05 -8.08
CA ALA A 123 -0.44 8.45 -7.63
C ALA A 123 -1.71 8.89 -6.90
N ALA A 124 -1.58 9.93 -6.08
CA ALA A 124 -2.70 10.60 -5.43
C ALA A 124 -3.74 11.09 -6.46
N SER A 125 -4.85 10.34 -6.58
CA SER A 125 -5.83 10.47 -7.67
C SER A 125 -7.11 11.23 -7.28
N GLY A 126 -7.29 11.56 -6.00
CA GLY A 126 -8.44 12.32 -5.52
C GLY A 126 -8.85 11.94 -4.10
N PHE A 127 -9.83 12.66 -3.54
CA PHE A 127 -10.34 12.42 -2.19
C PHE A 127 -11.02 11.04 -2.10
N ASN A 128 -10.53 10.14 -1.24
CA ASN A 128 -11.07 8.80 -1.03
C ASN A 128 -11.23 7.98 -2.33
N THR A 129 -10.28 8.14 -3.26
CA THR A 129 -10.32 7.47 -4.55
C THR A 129 -9.69 6.08 -4.44
N PRO A 130 -10.42 4.99 -4.76
CA PRO A 130 -9.82 3.66 -4.82
C PRO A 130 -8.67 3.60 -5.82
N GLN A 131 -7.63 2.85 -5.47
CA GLN A 131 -6.43 2.64 -6.26
C GLN A 131 -6.26 1.15 -6.55
N ARG A 132 -5.99 0.83 -7.81
CA ARG A 132 -5.75 -0.55 -8.27
C ARG A 132 -4.48 -0.58 -9.11
N VAL A 133 -3.40 -1.11 -8.55
CA VAL A 133 -2.05 -1.06 -9.11
C VAL A 133 -1.56 -2.46 -9.45
N VAL A 134 -0.87 -2.64 -10.58
CA VAL A 134 -0.25 -3.93 -10.92
C VAL A 134 0.90 -4.19 -9.94
N VAL A 135 0.88 -5.35 -9.29
CA VAL A 135 2.01 -5.87 -8.50
C VAL A 135 2.97 -6.63 -9.41
N THR A 136 2.43 -7.54 -10.23
CA THR A 136 3.18 -8.24 -11.28
C THR A 136 2.24 -8.66 -12.42
N GLU A 137 2.75 -8.67 -13.64
CA GLU A 137 2.04 -9.14 -14.83
C GLU A 137 1.92 -10.67 -14.88
N SER A 138 2.77 -11.37 -14.13
CA SER A 138 2.79 -12.83 -14.09
C SER A 138 3.25 -13.30 -12.72
N ALA A 139 2.35 -13.95 -11.99
CA ALA A 139 2.62 -14.42 -10.65
C ALA A 139 3.59 -15.61 -10.67
N GLU A 140 4.68 -15.47 -9.92
CA GLU A 140 5.62 -16.55 -9.64
C GLU A 140 5.49 -16.92 -8.15
N PRO A 141 4.94 -18.10 -7.80
CA PRO A 141 4.87 -18.54 -6.41
C PRO A 141 6.24 -18.46 -5.72
N GLY A 142 6.24 -17.95 -4.49
CA GLY A 142 7.46 -17.66 -3.71
C GLY A 142 8.13 -16.31 -4.03
N ALA A 143 7.73 -15.61 -5.10
CA ALA A 143 8.19 -14.24 -5.34
C ALA A 143 7.69 -13.31 -4.23
N LYS A 144 8.52 -12.31 -3.91
CA LYS A 144 8.21 -11.30 -2.89
C LYS A 144 8.04 -9.93 -3.54
N HIS A 145 7.03 -9.22 -3.07
CA HIS A 145 6.77 -7.84 -3.48
C HIS A 145 6.59 -6.95 -2.25
N VAL A 146 7.18 -5.77 -2.30
CA VAL A 146 7.02 -4.72 -1.31
C VAL A 146 5.92 -3.77 -1.77
N ILE A 147 4.90 -3.61 -0.94
CA ILE A 147 3.82 -2.65 -1.16
C ILE A 147 3.96 -1.57 -0.10
N ALA A 148 4.09 -0.31 -0.53
CA ALA A 148 4.19 0.84 0.35
C ALA A 148 3.09 1.86 0.01
N CYS A 149 2.25 2.14 0.99
CA CYS A 149 1.15 3.09 0.89
C CYS A 149 1.50 4.33 1.71
N LEU A 150 1.64 5.48 1.07
CA LEU A 150 1.71 6.77 1.75
C LEU A 150 0.29 7.31 1.91
N ALA A 151 -0.17 7.45 3.14
CA ALA A 151 -1.41 8.15 3.46
C ALA A 151 -1.13 9.61 3.81
N ILE A 152 -1.96 10.50 3.30
CA ILE A 152 -1.80 11.95 3.40
C ILE A 152 -3.14 12.57 3.78
N ASN A 153 -3.15 13.27 4.90
CA ASN A 153 -4.22 14.17 5.29
C ASN A 153 -3.63 15.57 5.53
N GLY A 154 -4.46 16.59 5.38
CA GLY A 154 -4.10 17.98 5.59
C GLY A 154 -5.02 18.89 4.79
N PRO A 155 -5.07 20.20 5.03
CA PRO A 155 -6.10 21.13 4.52
C PRO A 155 -6.07 21.40 3.00
N LEU A 156 -5.94 20.36 2.17
CA LEU A 156 -5.95 20.32 0.71
C LEU A 156 -7.38 20.07 0.22
N ALA A 157 -8.03 21.05 -0.40
CA ALA A 157 -9.46 20.97 -0.78
C ALA A 157 -10.47 20.69 0.39
N ARG A 158 -9.95 20.70 1.64
CA ARG A 158 -10.55 20.69 2.99
C ARG A 158 -10.84 19.31 3.66
N PRO A 159 -9.83 18.44 3.86
CA PRO A 159 -9.94 17.21 4.61
C PRO A 159 -9.66 17.44 6.11
N GLY A 160 -10.13 16.52 6.93
CA GLY A 160 -10.06 16.54 8.39
C GLY A 160 -10.35 15.14 8.91
N GLY A 161 -9.95 14.85 10.15
CA GLY A 161 -9.83 13.46 10.62
C GLY A 161 -8.37 13.05 10.63
N GLY A 162 -8.08 11.75 10.47
CA GLY A 162 -6.74 11.16 10.47
C GLY A 162 -6.45 10.42 9.17
N ILE A 163 -5.51 9.49 9.20
CA ILE A 163 -5.11 8.64 8.07
C ILE A 163 -5.32 7.17 8.41
N PHE A 164 -5.74 6.38 7.41
CA PHE A 164 -5.90 4.92 7.47
C PHE A 164 -6.11 4.33 6.06
N LEU A 165 -6.05 3.00 5.93
CA LEU A 165 -6.52 2.29 4.74
C LEU A 165 -7.92 1.76 5.00
N ARG A 166 -8.83 1.98 4.06
CA ARG A 166 -10.20 1.47 4.13
C ARG A 166 -10.30 -0.02 3.81
N PHE A 167 -9.38 -0.51 2.99
CA PHE A 167 -9.17 -1.93 2.71
C PHE A 167 -7.84 -2.17 2.02
N ALA A 168 -7.35 -3.41 2.00
CA ALA A 168 -6.17 -3.80 1.23
C ALA A 168 -6.28 -5.23 0.69
N LYS A 169 -6.24 -5.40 -0.63
CA LYS A 169 -6.46 -6.69 -1.29
C LYS A 169 -5.43 -6.98 -2.37
N LEU A 170 -5.06 -8.25 -2.53
CA LEU A 170 -4.46 -8.77 -3.75
C LEU A 170 -5.53 -9.46 -4.59
N GLU A 171 -5.67 -9.07 -5.85
CA GLU A 171 -6.61 -9.66 -6.80
C GLU A 171 -5.80 -10.36 -7.91
N PHE A 172 -6.11 -11.63 -8.17
CA PHE A 172 -5.44 -12.45 -9.17
C PHE A 172 -6.33 -12.58 -10.40
N GLU A 173 -5.81 -12.22 -11.57
CA GLU A 173 -6.55 -12.22 -12.83
C GLU A 173 -5.90 -13.09 -13.89
N GLN A 174 -6.74 -13.84 -14.63
CA GLN A 174 -6.37 -14.52 -15.87
C GLN A 174 -7.41 -14.20 -16.95
N GLU A 175 -7.02 -14.29 -18.22
CA GLU A 175 -7.94 -14.12 -19.36
C GLU A 175 -9.09 -15.14 -19.36
#